data_AF-A0A9E4EB96-F1
#
_entry.id   AF-A0A9E4EB96-F1
#
_cell.length_a   1.000
_cell.length_b   1.000
_cell.length_c   1.000
_cell.angle_alpha   90.00
_cell.angle_beta   90.00
_cell.angle_gamma   90.00
#
_symmetry.space_group_name_H-M   'P 1'
#
loop_
_entity.id
_entity.type
_entity.pdbx_description
1 polymer ?
#
loop_
_entity_poly.entity_id
_entity_poly.type
_entity_poly.pdbx_seq_one_letter_code
_entity_poly.pdbx_strand_id
1 'polypeptide(L)'
;MQFLKLSFLVAVLSTTLIVIGQDESKETVQDRLQPFGNICMQGEDCGTVAPITVSVSRSGVEVYNAHCFACHATGVSEAPLVGAEEWQTRLDEKGAETLLANTKTGFNVVMPPMGTCINCTDTELQAAIDYLIYGE
;
A
#
# COMPACT_ATOMS: atom_id res chain seq x y z
N MET A 1 48.51 46.48 -11.24
CA MET A 1 47.14 46.58 -10.64
C MET A 1 46.04 45.88 -11.46
N GLN A 2 46.29 45.46 -12.70
CA GLN A 2 45.30 44.73 -13.55
C GLN A 2 45.27 43.21 -13.27
N PHE A 3 46.42 42.59 -12.97
CA PHE A 3 46.54 41.14 -12.78
C PHE A 3 45.94 40.63 -11.46
N LEU A 4 45.92 41.46 -10.40
CA LEU A 4 45.32 41.09 -9.12
C LEU A 4 43.78 41.07 -9.17
N LYS A 5 43.17 41.89 -10.04
CA LYS A 5 41.71 41.90 -10.27
C LYS A 5 41.26 40.66 -11.07
N LEU A 6 42.11 40.13 -11.94
CA LEU A 6 41.79 38.95 -12.76
C LEU A 6 41.81 37.67 -11.94
N SER A 7 42.72 37.54 -10.96
CA SER A 7 42.73 36.41 -10.02
C SER A 7 41.54 36.42 -9.06
N PHE A 8 41.04 37.60 -8.67
CA PHE A 8 39.84 37.71 -7.82
C PHE A 8 38.54 37.37 -8.57
N LEU A 9 38.48 37.64 -9.89
CA LEU A 9 37.33 37.30 -10.74
C LEU A 9 37.24 35.80 -11.07
N VAL A 10 38.36 35.09 -11.14
CA VAL A 10 38.36 33.63 -11.37
C VAL A 10 37.97 32.86 -10.09
N ALA A 11 38.36 33.35 -8.91
CA ALA A 11 38.04 32.69 -7.64
C ALA A 11 36.54 32.73 -7.27
N VAL A 12 35.81 33.77 -7.70
CA VAL A 12 34.35 33.91 -7.44
C VAL A 12 33.50 33.09 -8.42
N LEU A 13 34.05 32.73 -9.59
CA LEU A 13 33.33 31.94 -10.60
C LEU A 13 33.43 30.42 -10.35
N SER A 14 34.37 29.95 -9.53
CA SER A 14 34.47 28.53 -9.16
C SER A 14 33.52 28.09 -8.05
N THR A 15 32.77 28.98 -7.42
CA THR A 15 31.84 28.63 -6.32
C THR A 15 30.39 28.35 -6.75
N THR A 16 30.07 28.30 -8.05
CA THR A 16 28.67 28.13 -8.52
C THR A 16 28.43 26.87 -9.37
N LEU A 17 29.05 25.74 -9.03
CA LEU A 17 28.72 24.43 -9.61
C LEU A 17 28.86 23.29 -8.57
N ILE A 18 28.08 23.34 -7.50
CA ILE A 18 27.63 22.13 -6.79
C ILE A 18 26.15 22.31 -6.44
N VAL A 19 25.30 22.04 -7.42
CA VAL A 19 23.95 21.48 -7.26
C VAL A 19 24.08 20.20 -8.08
N ILE A 20 23.87 18.97 -7.62
CA ILE A 20 22.73 18.34 -6.96
C ILE A 20 23.29 17.05 -6.31
N GLY A 21 22.98 16.74 -5.05
CA GLY A 21 23.51 15.52 -4.40
C GLY A 21 22.92 15.24 -3.02
N GLN A 22 21.65 14.83 -3.00
CA GLN A 22 21.00 13.92 -2.04
C GLN A 22 21.35 14.03 -0.54
N ASP A 23 20.51 14.73 0.24
CA ASP A 23 20.15 14.28 1.61
C ASP A 23 18.70 14.67 1.96
N GLU A 24 17.76 14.47 1.03
CA GLU A 24 16.32 14.39 1.34
C GLU A 24 15.86 12.92 1.31
N SER A 25 16.60 12.03 1.95
CA SER A 25 16.24 10.60 2.01
C SER A 25 16.26 10.02 3.42
N LYS A 26 16.43 10.85 4.46
CA LYS A 26 16.40 10.37 5.85
C LYS A 26 15.24 10.92 6.67
N GLU A 27 14.74 12.12 6.36
CA GLU A 27 13.63 12.71 7.12
C GLU A 27 12.27 12.07 6.77
N THR A 28 12.03 11.71 5.51
CA THR A 28 10.78 11.08 5.05
C THR A 28 10.65 9.59 5.39
N VAL A 29 11.78 8.90 5.61
CA VAL A 29 11.76 7.46 5.95
C VAL A 29 11.46 7.27 7.43
N GLN A 30 11.94 8.16 8.31
CA GLN A 30 11.76 8.04 9.74
C GLN A 30 10.30 8.29 10.18
N ASP A 31 9.58 9.15 9.46
CA ASP A 31 8.16 9.44 9.73
C ASP A 31 7.23 8.29 9.33
N ARG A 32 7.65 7.45 8.38
CA ARG A 32 6.99 6.20 8.00
C ARG A 32 7.32 5.02 8.92
N LEU A 33 8.38 5.17 9.71
CA LEU A 33 8.88 4.18 10.67
C LEU A 33 8.51 4.54 12.11
N GLN A 34 7.62 5.52 12.34
CA GLN A 34 7.09 5.78 13.68
C GLN A 34 6.42 4.50 14.19
N PRO A 35 6.85 3.98 15.35
CA PRO A 35 6.54 2.61 15.72
C PRO A 35 5.12 2.55 16.27
N PHE A 36 4.22 1.86 15.55
CA PHE A 36 3.11 1.21 16.22
C PHE A 36 3.69 0.05 17.04
N GLY A 37 4.12 0.36 18.27
CA GLY A 37 4.58 -0.61 19.26
C GLY A 37 6.09 -0.56 19.53
N ASN A 38 6.44 -0.47 20.81
CA ASN A 38 7.84 -0.54 21.25
C ASN A 38 8.43 -1.92 20.89
N ILE A 39 9.50 -1.94 20.10
CA ILE A 39 10.26 -3.15 19.80
C ILE A 39 11.20 -3.41 20.98
N CYS A 40 10.98 -4.51 21.72
CA CYS A 40 11.99 -4.98 22.67
C CYS A 40 13.20 -5.51 21.89
N MET A 41 14.35 -4.86 22.01
CA MET A 41 15.59 -5.42 21.50
C MET A 41 16.11 -6.48 22.48
N GLN A 42 16.72 -7.54 21.94
CA GLN A 42 17.18 -8.68 22.73
C GLN A 42 18.32 -8.24 23.68
N GLY A 43 18.02 -8.10 24.96
CA GLY A 43 18.97 -7.66 25.99
C GLY A 43 18.45 -6.58 26.95
N GLU A 44 17.26 -6.02 26.73
CA GLU A 44 16.61 -5.06 27.63
C GLU A 44 15.52 -5.75 28.48
N ASP A 45 15.42 -5.40 29.77
CA ASP A 45 14.39 -5.95 30.67
C ASP A 45 13.04 -5.27 30.40
N CYS A 46 12.31 -5.77 29.39
CA CYS A 46 10.97 -5.33 29.07
C CYS A 46 9.86 -6.13 29.76
N GLY A 47 10.18 -6.86 30.84
CA GLY A 47 9.24 -7.69 31.59
C GLY A 47 8.75 -8.92 30.82
N THR A 48 8.18 -9.89 31.53
CA THR A 48 7.60 -11.10 30.92
C THR A 48 6.28 -10.75 30.24
N VAL A 49 6.34 -10.21 29.03
CA VAL A 49 5.19 -10.13 28.13
C VAL A 49 4.95 -11.52 27.53
N ALA A 50 3.82 -12.14 27.89
CA ALA A 50 3.27 -13.23 27.08
C ALA A 50 3.15 -12.72 25.63
N PRO A 51 3.50 -13.51 24.61
CA PRO A 51 3.41 -13.06 23.23
C PRO A 51 1.95 -12.75 22.92
N ILE A 52 1.59 -11.47 22.88
CA ILE A 52 0.35 -11.03 22.26
C ILE A 52 0.60 -11.12 20.76
N THR A 53 0.08 -12.17 20.12
CA THR A 53 0.01 -12.24 18.67
C THR A 53 -1.00 -11.21 18.19
N VAL A 54 -0.56 -9.95 18.02
CA VAL A 54 -1.33 -8.97 17.26
C VAL A 54 -1.14 -9.32 15.79
N SER A 55 -2.00 -10.18 15.25
CA SER A 55 -2.15 -10.27 13.81
C SER A 55 -2.87 -9.00 13.37
N VAL A 56 -2.11 -8.01 12.91
CA VAL A 56 -2.70 -6.82 12.27
C VAL A 56 -3.27 -7.29 10.93
N SER A 57 -4.57 -7.61 10.90
CA SER A 57 -5.29 -7.88 9.66
C SER A 57 -5.41 -6.57 8.87
N ARG A 58 -5.06 -6.60 7.59
CA ARG A 58 -5.24 -5.44 6.71
C ARG A 58 -6.72 -5.10 6.57
N SER A 59 -7.02 -3.82 6.46
CA SER A 59 -8.35 -3.33 6.12
C SER A 59 -8.74 -3.68 4.68
N GLY A 60 -10.04 -3.64 4.38
CA GLY A 60 -10.55 -3.91 3.04
C GLY A 60 -9.99 -2.96 1.98
N VAL A 61 -9.91 -1.66 2.30
CA VAL A 61 -9.34 -0.66 1.40
C VAL A 61 -7.83 -0.86 1.16
N GLU A 62 -7.07 -1.31 2.17
CA GLU A 62 -5.65 -1.63 2.00
C GLU A 62 -5.46 -2.82 1.06
N VAL A 63 -6.24 -3.88 1.23
CA VAL A 63 -6.22 -5.07 0.36
C VAL A 63 -6.68 -4.71 -1.06
N TYR A 64 -7.75 -3.93 -1.19
CA TYR A 64 -8.26 -3.45 -2.47
C TYR A 64 -7.18 -2.67 -3.23
N ASN A 65 -6.56 -1.68 -2.60
CA ASN A 65 -5.55 -0.85 -3.24
C ASN A 65 -4.32 -1.66 -3.66
N ALA A 66 -3.93 -2.66 -2.87
CA ALA A 66 -2.77 -3.48 -3.15
C ALA A 66 -3.00 -4.52 -4.26
N HIS A 67 -4.22 -5.05 -4.39
CA HIS A 67 -4.47 -6.27 -5.18
C HIS A 67 -5.63 -6.17 -6.17
N CYS A 68 -6.71 -5.46 -5.83
CA CYS A 68 -7.95 -5.47 -6.60
C CYS A 68 -8.08 -4.26 -7.54
N PHE A 69 -7.47 -3.12 -7.15
CA PHE A 69 -7.58 -1.83 -7.81
C PHE A 69 -7.30 -1.88 -9.31
N ALA A 70 -6.26 -2.62 -9.71
CA ALA A 70 -5.80 -2.68 -11.10
C ALA A 70 -6.91 -3.07 -12.10
N CYS A 71 -7.91 -3.84 -11.65
CA CYS A 71 -9.03 -4.24 -12.50
C CYS A 71 -10.33 -3.53 -12.12
N HIS A 72 -10.63 -3.43 -10.83
CA HIS A 72 -11.92 -2.95 -10.34
C HIS A 72 -12.03 -1.43 -10.24
N ALA A 73 -10.95 -0.67 -10.45
CA ALA A 73 -11.02 0.79 -10.52
C ALA A 73 -11.51 1.29 -11.89
N THR A 74 -11.15 0.60 -12.97
CA THR A 74 -11.45 1.01 -14.36
C THR A 74 -12.40 0.08 -15.08
N GLY A 75 -12.70 -1.08 -14.50
CA GLY A 75 -13.56 -2.10 -15.09
C GLY A 75 -12.89 -2.84 -16.24
N VAL A 76 -11.57 -3.04 -16.14
CA VAL A 76 -10.83 -3.78 -17.17
C VAL A 76 -11.41 -5.18 -17.29
N SER A 77 -11.57 -5.65 -18.52
CA SER A 77 -12.19 -6.96 -18.81
C SER A 77 -13.56 -7.15 -18.15
N GLU A 78 -14.36 -6.08 -18.10
CA GLU A 78 -15.72 -6.08 -17.52
C GLU A 78 -15.74 -6.42 -16.01
N ALA A 79 -14.64 -6.11 -15.32
CA ALA A 79 -14.62 -6.15 -13.86
C ALA A 79 -15.63 -5.14 -13.30
N PRO A 80 -16.49 -5.53 -12.35
CA PRO A 80 -17.43 -4.60 -11.73
C PRO A 80 -16.69 -3.50 -10.98
N LEU A 81 -17.11 -2.25 -11.17
CA LEU A 81 -16.50 -1.08 -10.53
C LEU A 81 -16.82 -1.02 -9.04
N VAL A 82 -15.97 -0.37 -8.25
CA VAL A 82 -16.26 -0.07 -6.84
C VAL A 82 -17.60 0.68 -6.75
N GLY A 83 -18.50 0.21 -5.89
CA GLY A 83 -19.81 0.83 -5.64
C GLY A 83 -20.80 0.72 -6.79
N ALA A 84 -20.52 -0.08 -7.83
CA ALA A 84 -21.45 -0.28 -8.93
C ALA A 84 -22.75 -0.98 -8.47
N GLU A 85 -23.89 -0.57 -9.01
CA GLU A 85 -25.21 -1.12 -8.65
C GLU A 85 -25.31 -2.64 -8.87
N GLU A 86 -24.57 -3.16 -9.85
CA GLU A 86 -24.48 -4.59 -10.16
C GLU A 86 -23.93 -5.44 -9.01
N TRP A 87 -23.22 -4.85 -8.04
CA TRP A 87 -22.83 -5.55 -6.82
C TRP A 87 -24.01 -5.97 -5.97
N GLN A 88 -25.04 -5.12 -5.86
CA GLN A 88 -26.24 -5.45 -5.10
C GLN A 88 -27.01 -6.58 -5.79
N THR A 89 -27.15 -6.53 -7.12
CA THR A 89 -27.74 -7.65 -7.87
C THR A 89 -26.97 -8.96 -7.65
N ARG A 90 -25.62 -8.91 -7.66
CA ARG A 90 -24.80 -10.09 -7.40
C ARG A 90 -24.95 -10.61 -5.98
N LEU A 91 -25.04 -9.72 -4.99
CA LEU A 91 -25.29 -10.08 -3.59
C LEU A 91 -26.65 -10.74 -3.42
N ASP A 92 -27.71 -10.15 -3.96
CA ASP A 92 -29.07 -10.67 -3.83
C ASP A 92 -29.23 -12.03 -4.51
N GLU A 93 -28.63 -12.22 -5.68
CA GLU A 93 -28.77 -13.46 -6.43
C GLU A 93 -27.84 -14.59 -5.98
N LYS A 94 -26.62 -14.25 -5.52
CA LYS A 94 -25.55 -15.25 -5.28
C LYS A 94 -25.12 -15.32 -3.81
N GLY A 95 -25.32 -14.25 -3.05
CA GLY A 95 -24.86 -14.14 -1.67
C GLY A 95 -23.36 -13.84 -1.53
N ALA A 96 -22.98 -13.27 -0.38
CA ALA A 96 -21.61 -12.88 -0.06
C ALA A 96 -20.63 -14.08 -0.06
N GLU A 97 -21.07 -15.25 0.43
CA GLU A 97 -20.23 -16.45 0.47
C GLU A 97 -19.78 -16.89 -0.94
N THR A 98 -20.67 -16.78 -1.92
CA THR A 98 -20.34 -17.09 -3.32
C THR A 98 -19.33 -16.10 -3.89
N LEU A 99 -19.45 -14.81 -3.54
CA LEU A 99 -18.48 -13.80 -3.98
C LEU A 99 -17.09 -14.07 -3.40
N LEU A 100 -17.01 -14.44 -2.12
CA LEU A 100 -15.76 -14.85 -1.49
C LEU A 100 -15.19 -16.12 -2.12
N ALA A 101 -16.02 -17.14 -2.33
CA ALA A 101 -15.59 -18.39 -2.96
C ALA A 101 -15.01 -18.14 -4.37
N ASN A 102 -15.72 -17.38 -5.20
CA ASN A 102 -15.26 -16.96 -6.52
C ASN A 102 -13.98 -16.14 -6.46
N THR A 103 -13.84 -15.25 -5.48
CA THR A 103 -12.61 -14.48 -5.28
C THR A 103 -11.44 -15.41 -4.97
N LYS A 104 -11.64 -16.42 -4.13
CA LYS A 104 -10.61 -17.38 -3.75
C LYS A 104 -10.20 -18.28 -4.92
N THR A 105 -11.16 -18.80 -5.68
CA THR A 105 -10.89 -19.74 -6.78
C THR A 105 -10.58 -19.06 -8.12
N GLY A 106 -10.86 -17.77 -8.23
CA GLY A 106 -10.93 -17.06 -9.51
C GLY A 106 -12.30 -17.24 -10.17
N PHE A 107 -12.65 -16.32 -11.08
CA PHE A 107 -13.96 -16.27 -11.74
C PHE A 107 -13.86 -15.86 -13.20
N ASN A 108 -14.70 -16.48 -14.04
CA ASN A 108 -14.84 -16.21 -15.48
C ASN A 108 -13.51 -16.16 -16.26
N VAL A 109 -12.49 -16.94 -15.86
CA VAL A 109 -11.13 -16.97 -16.44
C VAL A 109 -10.32 -15.67 -16.29
N VAL A 110 -10.97 -14.51 -16.20
CA VAL A 110 -10.30 -13.20 -16.17
C VAL A 110 -10.01 -12.71 -14.75
N MET A 111 -10.81 -13.10 -13.75
CA MET A 111 -10.52 -12.80 -12.35
C MET A 111 -9.55 -13.84 -11.78
N PRO A 112 -8.32 -13.46 -11.40
CA PRO A 112 -7.33 -14.41 -10.88
C PRO A 112 -7.75 -14.98 -9.52
N PRO A 113 -7.30 -16.20 -9.17
CA PRO A 113 -7.45 -16.73 -7.83
C PRO A 113 -6.91 -15.78 -6.76
N MET A 114 -7.62 -15.72 -5.63
CA MET A 114 -7.38 -14.83 -4.50
C MET A 114 -7.37 -13.33 -4.84
N GLY A 115 -7.87 -12.92 -6.01
CA GLY A 115 -7.75 -11.54 -6.47
C GLY A 115 -6.30 -11.05 -6.51
N THR A 116 -5.34 -11.96 -6.76
CA THR A 116 -3.87 -11.76 -6.67
C THR A 116 -3.28 -11.64 -5.26
N CYS A 117 -4.09 -11.70 -4.20
CA CYS A 117 -3.62 -11.67 -2.82
C CYS A 117 -3.39 -13.08 -2.24
N ILE A 118 -2.28 -13.72 -2.60
CA ILE A 118 -1.97 -15.12 -2.21
C ILE A 118 -1.82 -15.29 -0.68
N ASN A 119 -1.48 -14.22 0.03
CA ASN A 119 -1.31 -14.22 1.48
C ASN A 119 -2.48 -13.59 2.25
N CYS A 120 -3.61 -13.29 1.58
CA CYS A 120 -4.79 -12.80 2.27
C CYS A 120 -5.51 -13.92 3.02
N THR A 121 -5.98 -13.58 4.22
CA THR A 121 -6.96 -14.38 4.94
C THR A 121 -8.35 -14.20 4.33
N ASP A 122 -9.27 -15.13 4.61
CA ASP A 122 -10.67 -15.02 4.16
C ASP A 122 -11.32 -13.73 4.68
N THR A 123 -10.99 -13.30 5.90
CA THR A 123 -11.48 -12.04 6.50
C THR A 123 -10.97 -10.81 5.74
N GLU A 124 -9.69 -10.80 5.35
CA GLU A 124 -9.11 -9.71 4.55
C GLU A 124 -9.72 -9.64 3.15
N LEU A 125 -9.97 -10.79 2.52
CA LEU A 125 -10.66 -10.85 1.23
C LEU A 125 -12.12 -10.39 1.36
N GLN A 126 -12.83 -10.83 2.41
CA GLN A 126 -14.21 -10.39 2.64
C GLN A 126 -14.27 -8.87 2.84
N ALA A 127 -13.38 -8.30 3.64
CA ALA A 127 -13.32 -6.85 3.83
C ALA A 127 -13.05 -6.10 2.51
N ALA A 128 -12.21 -6.64 1.62
CA ALA A 128 -11.96 -6.05 0.31
C ALA A 128 -13.17 -6.16 -0.62
N ILE A 129 -13.90 -7.27 -0.56
CA ILE A 129 -15.17 -7.47 -1.29
C ILE A 129 -16.22 -6.48 -0.79
N ASP A 130 -16.33 -6.28 0.52
CA ASP A 130 -17.25 -5.30 1.11
C ASP A 130 -16.92 -3.88 0.64
N TYR A 131 -15.62 -3.53 0.61
CA TYR A 131 -15.18 -2.24 0.04
C TYR A 131 -15.55 -2.10 -1.44
N LEU A 132 -15.41 -3.16 -2.25
CA LEU A 132 -15.86 -3.15 -3.65
C LEU A 132 -17.37 -2.92 -3.79
N ILE A 133 -18.16 -3.47 -2.88
CA ILE A 133 -19.63 -3.39 -2.91
C ILE A 133 -20.12 -2.01 -2.46
N TYR A 134 -19.61 -1.51 -1.33
CA TYR A 134 -20.15 -0.33 -0.65
C TYR A 134 -19.33 0.95 -0.92
N GLY A 135 -18.05 0.82 -1.28
CA GLY A 135 -17.19 1.95 -1.62
C GLY A 135 -16.66 2.77 -0.44
N GLU A 136 -16.88 2.32 0.80
CA GLU A 136 -16.44 2.95 2.04
C GLU A 136 -15.75 1.96 2.99
#